data_AF-A0A2E3XAN5-F1
#
_entry.id   AF-A0A2E3XAN5-F1
#
_cell.length_a   1.000
_cell.length_b   1.000
_cell.length_c   1.000
_cell.angle_alpha   90.00
_cell.angle_beta   90.00
_cell.angle_gamma   90.00
#
_symmetry.space_group_name_H-M   'P 1'
#
loop_
_entity.id
_entity.type
_entity.pdbx_description
1 polymer ?
#
loop_
_entity_poly.entity_id
_entity_poly.type
_entity_poly.pdbx_seq_one_letter_code
_entity_poly.pdbx_strand_id
1 'polypeptide(L)'
;MNKNQFGRIFDELFPVNRSILGIGYRKSLKIIQKYIPFNIIRFKSGEKVFDWKIPLEWSIVEGYLLSPDRKKIIDYKENNLHVISYSDSIKKTMGLDELKKHLYTQKDLENAIPYITSYYKKNWGFGIAYKQYKKLKKGNYTVTINSNFKKGILEVGEKILYGRRKNEILISTYLCHPSMANNELSGPLVMIDLYHKIKSLKKRQFSYRFVINPETIGSIAYISKKEKELKKNILGGIVLTCLGGPSKKLSYKLSKNSNSIIDRLFKNSSDIRIREFTPFGGSDERQYNSPGIDLKIGQIARTVYQEYPEYHTSLDDKNFMKIDKVIDSSNQIMNLINDLENQTFYINLKPKCEPQLGRRNLYPNINSKLTREEKSNDNLIDGREFNKFSMILLNYSDGTYSLEDLVSKFKIDMNTANAVAQVLEKNKLIKKL
;
A
#
# COMPACT_ATOMS: atom_id res chain seq x y z
N MET A 1 -17.57 -4.79 7.59
CA MET A 1 -18.67 -5.22 6.66
C MET A 1 -18.76 -6.74 6.62
N ASN A 2 -19.82 -7.35 6.07
CA ASN A 2 -19.94 -8.82 5.96
C ASN A 2 -19.56 -9.36 4.56
N LYS A 3 -19.38 -10.69 4.45
CA LYS A 3 -18.98 -11.38 3.21
C LYS A 3 -19.86 -11.05 2.00
N ASN A 4 -21.17 -10.99 2.18
CA ASN A 4 -22.11 -10.69 1.09
C ASN A 4 -21.98 -9.24 0.61
N GLN A 5 -21.70 -8.28 1.51
CA GLN A 5 -21.42 -6.91 1.13
C GLN A 5 -20.13 -6.80 0.30
N PHE A 6 -19.04 -7.45 0.72
CA PHE A 6 -17.80 -7.48 -0.07
C PHE A 6 -17.99 -8.16 -1.42
N GLY A 7 -18.72 -9.27 -1.45
CA GLY A 7 -19.06 -9.97 -2.69
C GLY A 7 -19.72 -9.05 -3.70
N ARG A 8 -20.72 -8.26 -3.29
CA ARG A 8 -21.42 -7.30 -4.16
C ARG A 8 -20.52 -6.18 -4.67
N ILE A 9 -19.66 -5.62 -3.81
CA ILE A 9 -18.71 -4.56 -4.22
C ILE A 9 -17.71 -5.11 -5.24
N PHE A 10 -17.20 -6.31 -4.99
CA PHE A 10 -16.34 -7.00 -5.94
C PHE A 10 -17.05 -7.19 -7.27
N ASP A 11 -18.29 -7.69 -7.29
CA ASP A 11 -19.02 -7.95 -8.53
C ASP A 11 -19.34 -6.66 -9.32
N GLU A 12 -19.51 -5.52 -8.64
CA GLU A 12 -19.67 -4.21 -9.29
C GLU A 12 -18.34 -3.70 -9.89
N LEU A 13 -17.21 -3.97 -9.23
CA LEU A 13 -15.89 -3.51 -9.64
C LEU A 13 -15.25 -4.41 -10.71
N PHE A 14 -15.29 -5.74 -10.53
CA PHE A 14 -14.55 -6.71 -11.34
C PHE A 14 -14.68 -6.50 -12.85
N PRO A 15 -15.88 -6.39 -13.45
CA PRO A 15 -16.02 -6.28 -14.92
C PRO A 15 -15.57 -4.93 -15.50
N VAL A 16 -15.30 -3.92 -14.66
CA VAL A 16 -14.93 -2.58 -15.14
C VAL A 16 -13.50 -2.61 -15.68
N ASN A 17 -13.33 -2.28 -16.97
CA ASN A 17 -12.02 -2.14 -17.59
C ASN A 17 -11.30 -0.89 -17.09
N ARG A 18 -10.58 -1.03 -15.98
CA ARG A 18 -9.70 0.00 -15.44
C ARG A 18 -8.40 0.08 -16.23
N SER A 19 -7.79 1.25 -16.16
CA SER A 19 -6.43 1.52 -16.61
C SER A 19 -5.87 2.66 -15.75
N ILE A 20 -4.68 3.17 -16.06
CA ILE A 20 -4.05 4.25 -15.29
C ILE A 20 -4.85 5.58 -15.34
N LEU A 21 -5.64 5.79 -16.39
CA LEU A 21 -6.62 6.87 -16.54
C LEU A 21 -7.92 6.29 -17.13
N GLY A 22 -8.95 7.13 -17.28
CA GLY A 22 -10.11 6.83 -18.11
C GLY A 22 -11.38 6.53 -17.34
N ILE A 23 -12.46 6.29 -18.10
CA ILE A 23 -13.81 6.15 -17.55
C ILE A 23 -13.95 4.95 -16.62
N GLY A 24 -13.23 3.86 -16.89
CA GLY A 24 -13.23 2.68 -16.02
C GLY A 24 -12.66 2.98 -14.64
N TYR A 25 -11.51 3.67 -14.60
CA TYR A 25 -10.91 4.15 -13.34
C TYR A 25 -11.90 5.04 -12.56
N ARG A 26 -12.47 6.06 -13.22
CA ARG A 26 -13.43 6.99 -12.59
C ARG A 26 -14.70 6.29 -12.10
N LYS A 27 -15.22 5.32 -12.86
CA LYS A 27 -16.37 4.50 -12.45
C LYS A 27 -16.03 3.70 -11.19
N SER A 28 -14.90 3.01 -11.17
CA SER A 28 -14.46 2.24 -10.00
C SER A 28 -14.21 3.14 -8.79
N LEU A 29 -13.60 4.31 -8.96
CA LEU A 29 -13.42 5.27 -7.88
C LEU A 29 -14.76 5.77 -7.34
N LYS A 30 -15.74 6.07 -8.20
CA LYS A 30 -17.09 6.46 -7.81
C LYS A 30 -17.83 5.36 -7.03
N ILE A 31 -17.61 4.08 -7.39
CA ILE A 31 -18.16 2.94 -6.64
C ILE A 31 -17.57 2.92 -5.22
N ILE A 32 -16.25 3.04 -5.08
CA ILE A 32 -15.59 3.07 -3.78
C ILE A 32 -15.99 4.32 -2.98
N GLN A 33 -16.26 5.45 -3.65
CA GLN A 33 -16.72 6.68 -3.01
C GLN A 33 -18.04 6.55 -2.23
N LYS A 34 -18.87 5.55 -2.56
CA LYS A 34 -20.07 5.20 -1.79
C LYS A 34 -19.72 4.75 -0.36
N TYR A 35 -18.51 4.24 -0.14
CA TYR A 35 -18.03 3.70 1.13
C TYR A 35 -17.01 4.62 1.80
N ILE A 36 -16.11 5.22 1.01
CA ILE A 36 -15.11 6.18 1.48
C ILE A 36 -15.32 7.52 0.76
N PRO A 37 -15.80 8.60 1.43
CA PRO A 37 -16.08 9.87 0.79
C PRO A 37 -14.78 10.64 0.47
N PHE A 38 -14.08 10.20 -0.57
CA PHE A 38 -12.81 10.77 -1.02
C PHE A 38 -12.98 12.19 -1.55
N ASN A 39 -12.03 13.06 -1.20
CA ASN A 39 -11.69 14.26 -1.95
C ASN A 39 -10.91 13.85 -3.20
N ILE A 40 -11.34 14.32 -4.38
CA ILE A 40 -10.72 13.92 -5.65
C ILE A 40 -9.71 14.98 -6.10
N ILE A 41 -8.44 14.60 -6.12
CA ILE A 41 -7.33 15.39 -6.64
C ILE A 41 -7.14 15.05 -8.12
N ARG A 42 -6.98 16.06 -8.97
CA ARG A 42 -6.98 15.92 -10.43
C ARG A 42 -5.70 16.47 -11.05
N PHE A 43 -5.19 15.76 -12.04
CA PHE A 43 -4.01 16.13 -12.83
C PHE A 43 -4.33 16.01 -14.32
N LYS A 44 -3.97 17.02 -15.12
CA LYS A 44 -4.32 17.05 -16.55
C LYS A 44 -3.28 16.28 -17.36
N SER A 45 -3.71 15.59 -18.41
CA SER A 45 -2.76 15.03 -19.39
C SER A 45 -1.77 16.08 -19.87
N GLY A 46 -0.49 15.73 -19.86
CA GLY A 46 0.61 16.60 -20.23
C GLY A 46 1.21 17.42 -19.10
N GLU A 47 0.59 17.44 -17.92
CA GLU A 47 1.16 18.05 -16.71
C GLU A 47 2.44 17.30 -16.29
N LYS A 48 3.47 18.05 -15.91
CA LYS A 48 4.74 17.50 -15.41
C LYS A 48 4.62 17.27 -13.90
N VAL A 49 4.89 16.05 -13.46
CA VAL A 49 4.89 15.62 -12.05
C VAL A 49 6.24 14.99 -11.73
N PHE A 50 7.13 15.79 -11.15
CA PHE A 50 8.57 15.50 -11.09
C PHE A 50 9.15 15.20 -12.49
N ASP A 51 9.78 14.04 -12.69
CA ASP A 51 10.33 13.64 -13.98
C ASP A 51 9.27 13.04 -14.93
N TRP A 52 8.08 12.74 -14.42
CA TRP A 52 7.01 12.12 -15.18
C TRP A 52 6.08 13.14 -15.82
N LYS A 53 5.35 12.71 -16.84
CA LYS A 53 4.29 13.49 -17.48
C LYS A 53 3.01 12.69 -17.46
N ILE A 54 1.90 13.30 -17.05
CA ILE A 54 0.59 12.64 -17.03
C ILE A 54 0.24 12.21 -18.47
N PRO A 55 -0.03 10.92 -18.73
CA PRO A 55 -0.26 10.43 -20.09
C PRO A 55 -1.62 10.89 -20.64
N LEU A 56 -1.84 10.64 -21.92
CA LEU A 56 -3.17 10.74 -22.51
C LEU A 56 -4.11 9.72 -21.86
N GLU A 57 -5.39 10.04 -21.85
CA GLU A 57 -6.44 9.13 -21.44
C GLU A 57 -6.79 8.18 -22.59
N TRP A 58 -6.75 6.89 -22.30
CA TRP A 58 -7.14 5.82 -23.21
C TRP A 58 -8.60 5.41 -22.97
N SER A 59 -9.31 5.13 -24.06
CA SER A 59 -10.65 4.57 -24.05
C SER A 59 -10.79 3.52 -25.14
N ILE A 60 -11.62 2.52 -24.91
CA ILE A 60 -11.88 1.43 -25.86
C ILE A 60 -13.37 1.12 -25.89
N VAL A 61 -13.91 0.94 -27.10
CA VAL A 61 -15.31 0.57 -27.33
C VAL A 61 -15.43 -0.93 -27.58
N GLU A 62 -14.53 -1.48 -28.38
CA GLU A 62 -14.50 -2.89 -28.74
C GLU A 62 -13.09 -3.34 -29.12
N GLY A 63 -12.85 -4.64 -28.96
CA GLY A 63 -11.65 -5.31 -29.41
C GLY A 63 -12.00 -6.76 -29.70
N TYR A 64 -11.86 -7.21 -30.94
CA TYR A 64 -12.15 -8.59 -31.30
C TYR A 64 -11.26 -9.08 -32.44
N LEU A 65 -11.16 -10.41 -32.51
CA LEU A 65 -10.45 -11.12 -33.56
C LEU A 65 -11.39 -12.16 -34.19
N LEU A 66 -11.61 -12.06 -35.50
CA LEU A 66 -12.36 -13.06 -36.27
C LEU A 66 -11.39 -13.99 -36.99
N SER A 67 -11.68 -15.29 -36.94
CA SER A 67 -10.99 -16.33 -37.70
C SER A 67 -11.27 -16.22 -39.21
N PRO A 68 -10.55 -16.97 -40.06
CA PRO A 68 -10.85 -17.08 -41.49
C PRO A 68 -12.29 -17.52 -41.77
N ASP A 69 -12.84 -18.38 -40.90
CA ASP A 69 -14.22 -18.88 -40.96
C ASP A 69 -15.23 -17.86 -40.36
N ARG A 70 -14.83 -16.61 -40.15
CA ARG A 70 -15.61 -15.52 -39.54
C ARG A 70 -16.12 -15.80 -38.12
N LYS A 71 -15.53 -16.76 -37.41
CA LYS A 71 -15.84 -17.03 -36.00
C LYS A 71 -15.07 -16.07 -35.11
N LYS A 72 -15.75 -15.46 -34.14
CA LYS A 72 -15.08 -14.62 -33.14
C LYS A 72 -14.30 -15.51 -32.18
N ILE A 73 -12.97 -15.33 -32.16
CA ILE A 73 -12.07 -16.10 -31.29
C ILE A 73 -11.59 -15.28 -30.09
N ILE A 74 -11.59 -13.95 -30.20
CA ILE A 74 -11.31 -13.06 -29.08
C ILE A 74 -12.42 -12.03 -29.02
N ASP A 75 -12.98 -11.81 -27.83
CA ASP A 75 -13.90 -10.72 -27.55
C ASP A 75 -13.53 -9.99 -26.26
N TYR A 76 -13.15 -8.73 -26.39
CA TYR A 76 -12.89 -7.81 -25.28
C TYR A 76 -14.08 -7.70 -24.32
N LYS A 77 -15.32 -7.85 -24.82
CA LYS A 77 -16.53 -7.79 -23.98
C LYS A 77 -16.69 -9.02 -23.10
N GLU A 78 -16.13 -10.16 -23.49
CA GLU A 78 -16.11 -11.38 -22.66
C GLU A 78 -15.04 -11.28 -21.58
N ASN A 79 -13.84 -10.84 -21.94
CA ASN A 79 -12.76 -10.58 -20.99
C ASN A 79 -11.89 -9.42 -21.46
N ASN A 80 -11.84 -8.35 -20.66
CA ASN A 80 -11.09 -7.14 -21.01
C ASN A 80 -9.56 -7.36 -21.03
N LEU A 81 -9.05 -8.44 -20.44
CA LEU A 81 -7.63 -8.82 -20.51
C LEU A 81 -7.21 -9.26 -21.91
N HIS A 82 -8.16 -9.56 -22.78
CA HIS A 82 -7.85 -9.89 -24.16
C HIS A 82 -7.18 -8.76 -24.91
N VAL A 83 -7.41 -7.49 -24.58
CA VAL A 83 -6.78 -6.36 -25.27
C VAL A 83 -5.65 -5.83 -24.40
N ILE A 84 -4.47 -5.61 -25.00
CA ILE A 84 -3.37 -4.95 -24.30
C ILE A 84 -3.83 -3.56 -23.86
N SER A 85 -3.73 -3.27 -22.55
CA SER A 85 -4.11 -1.96 -22.02
C SER A 85 -3.29 -0.88 -22.71
N TYR A 86 -3.95 0.22 -23.12
CA TYR A 86 -3.36 1.27 -23.96
C TYR A 86 -3.05 0.85 -25.42
N SER A 87 -3.77 -0.12 -25.99
CA SER A 87 -3.65 -0.44 -27.43
C SER A 87 -4.12 0.71 -28.34
N ASP A 88 -3.36 0.97 -29.41
CA ASP A 88 -3.76 1.79 -30.55
C ASP A 88 -4.94 1.18 -31.32
N SER A 89 -5.70 2.04 -32.00
CA SER A 89 -6.83 1.61 -32.84
C SER A 89 -6.32 0.90 -34.09
N ILE A 90 -6.97 -0.20 -34.46
CA ILE A 90 -6.67 -0.93 -35.69
C ILE A 90 -7.94 -1.59 -36.24
N LYS A 91 -8.10 -1.55 -37.56
CA LYS A 91 -9.09 -2.34 -38.30
C LYS A 91 -8.43 -2.87 -39.57
N LYS A 92 -7.98 -4.11 -39.53
CA LYS A 92 -7.18 -4.70 -40.62
C LYS A 92 -7.46 -6.18 -40.76
N THR A 93 -7.36 -6.67 -42.00
CA THR A 93 -7.26 -8.10 -42.30
C THR A 93 -5.80 -8.47 -42.52
N MET A 94 -5.31 -9.52 -41.85
CA MET A 94 -3.92 -9.96 -41.94
C MET A 94 -3.76 -11.47 -41.87
N GLY A 95 -2.65 -11.97 -42.41
CA GLY A 95 -2.30 -13.39 -42.35
C GLY A 95 -1.87 -13.84 -40.94
N LEU A 96 -1.97 -15.13 -40.66
CA LEU A 96 -1.63 -15.70 -39.35
C LEU A 96 -0.20 -15.35 -38.87
N ASP A 97 0.79 -15.37 -39.76
CA ASP A 97 2.19 -15.11 -39.37
C ASP A 97 2.43 -13.64 -38.98
N GLU A 98 1.71 -12.70 -39.60
CA GLU A 98 1.70 -11.29 -39.18
C GLU A 98 0.97 -11.15 -37.84
N LEU A 99 -0.22 -11.76 -37.72
CA LEU A 99 -1.05 -11.72 -36.51
C LEU A 99 -0.32 -12.23 -35.28
N LYS A 100 0.41 -13.36 -35.40
CA LYS A 100 1.14 -13.98 -34.27
C LYS A 100 2.14 -13.04 -33.60
N LYS A 101 2.65 -12.02 -34.30
CA LYS A 101 3.55 -10.99 -33.73
C LYS A 101 2.84 -10.06 -32.74
N HIS A 102 1.51 -10.01 -32.80
CA HIS A 102 0.63 -9.20 -31.94
C HIS A 102 -0.22 -10.05 -30.99
N LEU A 103 0.03 -11.36 -30.92
CA LEU A 103 -0.61 -12.26 -29.98
C LEU A 103 0.35 -12.62 -28.86
N TYR A 104 -0.15 -12.58 -27.64
CA TYR A 104 0.61 -12.85 -26.45
C TYR A 104 -0.07 -13.96 -25.65
N THR A 105 0.73 -14.92 -25.16
CA THR A 105 0.26 -16.13 -24.50
C THR A 105 1.15 -16.47 -23.31
N GLN A 106 0.64 -17.22 -22.35
CA GLN A 106 1.43 -17.83 -21.27
C GLN A 106 1.43 -19.35 -21.40
N LYS A 107 2.58 -19.95 -21.74
CA LYS A 107 2.69 -21.39 -22.01
C LYS A 107 2.43 -22.25 -20.78
N ASP A 108 2.93 -21.82 -19.63
CA ASP A 108 2.85 -22.57 -18.37
C ASP A 108 1.43 -22.58 -17.78
N LEU A 109 0.54 -21.71 -18.28
CA LEU A 109 -0.87 -21.64 -17.90
C LEU A 109 -1.76 -21.67 -19.14
N GLU A 110 -1.98 -22.86 -19.70
CA GLU A 110 -2.52 -22.99 -21.05
C GLU A 110 -3.91 -22.36 -21.27
N ASN A 111 -4.70 -22.22 -20.20
CA ASN A 111 -6.05 -21.65 -20.24
C ASN A 111 -6.10 -20.16 -19.85
N ALA A 112 -4.98 -19.58 -19.44
CA ALA A 112 -4.93 -18.21 -18.94
C ALA A 112 -4.77 -17.18 -20.06
N ILE A 113 -5.52 -16.08 -19.97
CA ILE A 113 -5.32 -14.90 -20.80
C ILE A 113 -4.33 -13.98 -20.05
N PRO A 114 -3.15 -13.68 -20.62
CA PRO A 114 -2.18 -12.82 -19.95
C PRO A 114 -2.64 -11.36 -19.95
N TYR A 115 -2.45 -10.66 -18.84
CA TYR A 115 -2.62 -9.22 -18.73
C TYR A 115 -1.36 -8.50 -19.18
N ILE A 116 -1.51 -7.58 -20.13
CA ILE A 116 -0.39 -6.90 -20.79
C ILE A 116 -0.74 -5.41 -20.93
N THR A 117 0.28 -4.56 -20.85
CA THR A 117 0.13 -3.11 -20.91
C THR A 117 1.14 -2.50 -21.87
N SER A 118 0.79 -1.36 -22.49
CA SER A 118 1.71 -0.56 -23.30
C SER A 118 1.48 0.93 -23.08
N TYR A 119 1.66 1.40 -21.85
CA TYR A 119 1.27 2.75 -21.45
C TYR A 119 2.05 3.88 -22.12
N TYR A 120 3.35 3.65 -22.39
CA TYR A 120 4.29 4.72 -22.77
C TYR A 120 4.90 4.53 -24.17
N LYS A 121 4.52 3.48 -24.88
CA LYS A 121 4.95 3.20 -26.26
C LYS A 121 3.74 2.76 -27.07
N LYS A 122 3.58 3.36 -28.25
CA LYS A 122 2.54 2.96 -29.20
C LYS A 122 2.67 1.49 -29.56
N ASN A 123 1.58 0.75 -29.40
CA ASN A 123 1.50 -0.66 -29.70
C ASN A 123 0.02 -1.08 -29.74
N TRP A 124 -0.25 -2.27 -30.26
CA TRP A 124 -1.55 -2.92 -30.17
C TRP A 124 -1.36 -4.45 -30.18
N GLY A 125 -2.32 -5.17 -29.60
CA GLY A 125 -2.32 -6.62 -29.66
C GLY A 125 -3.35 -7.26 -28.75
N PHE A 126 -3.35 -8.59 -28.74
CA PHE A 126 -4.25 -9.37 -27.90
C PHE A 126 -3.53 -10.37 -26.99
N GLY A 127 -4.02 -10.48 -25.77
CA GLY A 127 -3.81 -11.65 -24.91
C GLY A 127 -4.74 -12.79 -25.35
N ILE A 128 -4.20 -14.00 -25.46
CA ILE A 128 -4.96 -15.21 -25.81
C ILE A 128 -4.45 -16.41 -25.00
N ALA A 129 -5.36 -17.30 -24.62
CA ALA A 129 -5.00 -18.56 -23.98
C ALA A 129 -4.11 -19.40 -24.90
N TYR A 130 -3.02 -19.95 -24.37
CA TYR A 130 -2.07 -20.73 -25.20
C TYR A 130 -2.75 -21.94 -25.86
N LYS A 131 -3.71 -22.59 -25.18
CA LYS A 131 -4.51 -23.68 -25.74
C LYS A 131 -5.33 -23.25 -26.96
N GLN A 132 -5.81 -22.01 -26.98
CA GLN A 132 -6.55 -21.46 -28.12
C GLN A 132 -5.61 -21.00 -29.23
N TYR A 133 -4.48 -20.39 -28.86
CA TYR A 133 -3.41 -20.01 -29.79
C TYR A 133 -2.90 -21.20 -30.62
N LYS A 134 -2.72 -22.38 -30.00
CA LYS A 134 -2.32 -23.62 -30.69
C LYS A 134 -3.33 -24.08 -31.75
N LYS A 135 -4.58 -23.65 -31.68
CA LYS A 135 -5.67 -24.05 -32.60
C LYS A 135 -5.87 -23.08 -33.76
N LEU A 136 -5.08 -22.01 -33.85
CA LEU A 136 -5.17 -21.06 -34.95
C LEU A 136 -4.78 -21.73 -36.28
N LYS A 137 -5.59 -21.50 -37.31
CA LYS A 137 -5.42 -22.07 -38.65
C LYS A 137 -4.81 -21.05 -39.59
N LYS A 138 -4.09 -21.50 -40.62
CA LYS A 138 -3.61 -20.62 -41.69
C LYS A 138 -4.81 -19.94 -42.36
N GLY A 139 -4.68 -18.66 -42.66
CA GLY A 139 -5.71 -17.87 -43.34
C GLY A 139 -5.67 -16.41 -42.94
N ASN A 140 -6.68 -15.67 -43.38
CA ASN A 140 -6.83 -14.24 -43.13
C ASN A 140 -7.75 -13.99 -41.92
N TYR A 141 -7.25 -13.24 -40.95
CA TYR A 141 -7.96 -12.88 -39.74
C TYR A 141 -8.40 -11.42 -39.81
N THR A 142 -9.60 -11.13 -39.32
CA THR A 142 -10.07 -9.74 -39.16
C THR A 142 -9.78 -9.27 -37.74
N VAL A 143 -8.88 -8.30 -37.61
CA VAL A 143 -8.50 -7.65 -36.36
C VAL A 143 -9.27 -6.34 -36.24
N THR A 144 -9.93 -6.14 -35.10
CA THR A 144 -10.53 -4.84 -34.76
C THR A 144 -10.20 -4.48 -33.32
N ILE A 145 -9.59 -3.32 -33.11
CA ILE A 145 -9.49 -2.64 -31.81
C ILE A 145 -9.95 -1.21 -32.09
N ASN A 146 -11.09 -0.84 -31.51
CA ASN A 146 -11.64 0.50 -31.60
C ASN A 146 -11.35 1.23 -30.29
N SER A 147 -10.18 1.88 -30.26
CA SER A 147 -9.70 2.65 -29.12
C SER A 147 -9.39 4.09 -29.52
N ASN A 148 -9.29 4.97 -28.53
CA ASN A 148 -8.97 6.36 -28.75
C ASN A 148 -8.14 6.93 -27.59
N PHE A 149 -7.23 7.83 -27.95
CA PHE A 149 -6.44 8.62 -27.01
C PHE A 149 -6.89 10.09 -27.05
N LYS A 150 -7.13 10.67 -25.88
CA LYS A 150 -7.46 12.09 -25.75
C LYS A 150 -6.76 12.70 -24.56
N LYS A 151 -6.70 14.03 -24.51
CA LYS A 151 -6.37 14.72 -23.26
C LYS A 151 -7.45 14.39 -22.24
N GLY A 152 -7.03 13.89 -21.07
CA GLY A 152 -7.93 13.52 -19.99
C GLY A 152 -7.38 13.93 -18.65
N ILE A 153 -7.87 13.23 -17.61
CA ILE A 153 -7.60 13.57 -16.22
C ILE A 153 -7.24 12.31 -15.47
N LEU A 154 -6.07 12.34 -14.80
CA LEU A 154 -5.71 11.40 -13.77
C LEU A 154 -6.37 11.85 -12.46
N GLU A 155 -7.05 10.94 -11.78
CA GLU A 155 -7.73 11.20 -10.51
C GLU A 155 -7.08 10.39 -9.39
N VAL A 156 -6.93 11.02 -8.22
CA VAL A 156 -6.49 10.37 -6.97
C VAL A 156 -7.53 10.67 -5.90
N GLY A 157 -8.01 9.62 -5.23
CA GLY A 157 -8.92 9.75 -4.10
C GLY A 157 -8.16 9.87 -2.78
N GLU A 158 -8.45 10.91 -1.99
CA GLU A 158 -7.85 11.14 -0.67
C GLU A 158 -8.93 11.25 0.40
N LYS A 159 -8.75 10.57 1.54
CA LYS A 159 -9.58 10.80 2.72
C LYS A 159 -8.71 10.83 3.97
N ILE A 160 -8.86 11.87 4.78
CA ILE A 160 -8.21 11.95 6.09
C ILE A 160 -9.26 11.73 7.18
N LEU A 161 -8.92 10.86 8.14
CA LEU A 161 -9.60 10.72 9.43
C LEU A 161 -8.72 11.33 10.51
N TYR A 162 -9.11 12.49 11.04
CA TYR A 162 -8.32 13.19 12.05
C TYR A 162 -8.36 12.47 13.40
N GLY A 163 -7.18 12.24 13.98
CA GLY A 163 -7.00 11.76 15.36
C GLY A 163 -6.66 12.90 16.31
N ARG A 164 -6.24 12.55 17.53
CA ARG A 164 -5.74 13.50 18.53
C ARG A 164 -4.43 14.14 18.09
N ARG A 165 -3.57 13.37 17.41
CA ARG A 165 -2.30 13.81 16.85
C ARG A 165 -2.50 14.27 15.40
N LYS A 166 -1.80 15.35 15.04
CA LYS A 166 -1.69 15.82 13.66
C LYS A 166 -0.82 14.89 12.80
N ASN A 167 0.01 14.07 13.44
CA ASN A 167 0.81 13.07 12.75
C ASN A 167 -0.08 12.00 12.10
N GLU A 168 0.34 11.54 10.93
CA GLU A 168 -0.46 10.72 10.05
C GLU A 168 0.17 9.34 9.81
N ILE A 169 -0.69 8.33 9.73
CA ILE A 169 -0.37 7.01 9.16
C ILE A 169 -1.01 6.93 7.78
N LEU A 170 -0.20 6.67 6.75
CA LEU A 170 -0.66 6.50 5.38
C LEU A 170 -1.16 5.07 5.15
N ILE A 171 -2.36 4.93 4.59
CA ILE A 171 -2.89 3.69 4.06
C ILE A 171 -3.20 3.93 2.59
N SER A 172 -2.44 3.31 1.69
CA SER A 172 -2.60 3.50 0.25
C SER A 172 -2.89 2.20 -0.48
N THR A 173 -3.53 2.29 -1.64
CA THR A 173 -3.74 1.17 -2.56
C THR A 173 -3.92 1.72 -3.97
N TYR A 174 -3.92 0.84 -4.96
CA TYR A 174 -4.04 1.23 -6.36
C TYR A 174 -5.26 0.60 -7.05
N LEU A 175 -5.73 1.26 -8.11
CA LEU A 175 -7.01 0.97 -8.79
C LEU A 175 -6.90 1.04 -10.33
N CYS A 176 -5.75 0.68 -10.90
CA CYS A 176 -5.53 0.72 -12.36
C CYS A 176 -5.66 -0.62 -13.10
N HIS A 177 -5.59 -1.77 -12.41
CA HIS A 177 -5.70 -3.09 -13.03
C HIS A 177 -7.16 -3.40 -13.41
N PRO A 178 -7.44 -3.93 -14.62
CA PRO A 178 -8.79 -4.27 -15.07
C PRO A 178 -9.33 -5.54 -14.37
N SER A 179 -9.95 -6.50 -15.07
CA SER A 179 -10.63 -7.66 -14.44
C SER A 179 -9.66 -8.68 -13.83
N MET A 180 -9.00 -8.30 -12.73
CA MET A 180 -8.16 -9.15 -11.88
C MET A 180 -8.51 -8.90 -10.41
N ALA A 181 -8.45 -9.96 -9.60
CA ALA A 181 -9.02 -10.00 -8.27
C ALA A 181 -8.00 -9.73 -7.16
N ASN A 182 -7.03 -10.63 -6.96
CA ASN A 182 -6.01 -10.48 -5.93
C ASN A 182 -5.07 -9.31 -6.27
N ASN A 183 -4.56 -9.24 -7.49
CA ASN A 183 -3.92 -8.04 -8.05
C ASN A 183 -4.90 -7.28 -8.98
N GLU A 184 -5.74 -6.37 -8.52
CA GLU A 184 -5.50 -5.57 -7.32
C GLU A 184 -6.73 -5.37 -6.42
N LEU A 185 -7.94 -5.79 -6.81
CA LEU A 185 -9.19 -5.46 -6.10
C LEU A 185 -9.19 -5.87 -4.62
N SER A 186 -8.39 -6.86 -4.24
CA SER A 186 -8.18 -7.20 -2.82
C SER A 186 -7.71 -6.01 -1.97
N GLY A 187 -6.83 -5.15 -2.49
CA GLY A 187 -6.31 -3.95 -1.81
C GLY A 187 -7.40 -2.90 -1.54
N PRO A 188 -8.12 -2.41 -2.58
CA PRO A 188 -9.28 -1.53 -2.43
C PRO A 188 -10.37 -2.08 -1.51
N LEU A 189 -10.66 -3.39 -1.56
CA LEU A 189 -11.65 -3.99 -0.67
C LEU A 189 -11.19 -3.97 0.80
N VAL A 190 -9.93 -4.29 1.08
CA VAL A 190 -9.37 -4.15 2.44
C VAL A 190 -9.38 -2.69 2.89
N MET A 191 -9.04 -1.74 2.00
CA MET A 191 -9.07 -0.32 2.32
C MET A 191 -10.44 0.15 2.79
N ILE A 192 -11.52 -0.29 2.13
CA ILE A 192 -12.91 0.02 2.51
C ILE A 192 -13.17 -0.43 3.96
N ASP A 193 -12.82 -1.67 4.28
CA ASP A 193 -13.09 -2.22 5.61
C ASP A 193 -12.25 -1.54 6.69
N LEU A 194 -10.96 -1.32 6.43
CA LEU A 194 -10.06 -0.61 7.33
C LEU A 194 -10.55 0.82 7.58
N TYR A 195 -10.99 1.53 6.55
CA TYR A 195 -11.58 2.86 6.72
C TYR A 195 -12.75 2.85 7.70
N HIS A 196 -13.68 1.91 7.56
CA HIS A 196 -14.84 1.83 8.45
C HIS A 196 -14.45 1.44 9.89
N LYS A 197 -13.52 0.49 10.07
CA LYS A 197 -13.02 0.06 11.38
C LYS A 197 -12.24 1.17 12.10
N ILE A 198 -11.37 1.88 11.38
CA ILE A 198 -10.59 3.01 11.94
C ILE A 198 -11.51 4.20 12.22
N LYS A 199 -12.54 4.41 11.40
CA LYS A 199 -13.56 5.44 11.64
C LYS A 199 -14.36 5.16 12.92
N SER A 200 -14.60 3.90 13.28
CA SER A 200 -15.38 3.53 14.47
C SER A 200 -14.59 3.52 15.78
N LEU A 201 -13.27 3.75 15.74
CA LEU A 201 -12.46 3.91 16.95
C LEU A 201 -12.96 5.09 17.79
N LYS A 202 -13.31 4.82 19.06
CA LYS A 202 -13.79 5.85 20.01
C LYS A 202 -12.71 6.87 20.37
N LYS A 203 -11.47 6.41 20.51
CA LYS A 203 -10.29 7.23 20.83
C LYS A 203 -9.24 6.90 19.78
N ARG A 204 -9.00 7.85 18.89
CA ARG A 204 -8.03 7.70 17.81
C ARG A 204 -6.81 8.59 18.06
N GLN A 205 -5.65 7.99 18.34
CA GLN A 205 -4.40 8.70 18.57
C GLN A 205 -3.89 9.34 17.29
N PHE A 206 -3.73 8.57 16.22
CA PHE A 206 -3.14 9.05 14.96
C PHE A 206 -4.19 9.56 13.99
N SER A 207 -3.81 10.50 13.12
CA SER A 207 -4.61 10.78 11.92
C SER A 207 -4.33 9.69 10.88
N TYR A 208 -5.34 9.25 10.13
CA TYR A 208 -5.17 8.24 9.08
C TYR A 208 -5.50 8.84 7.74
N ARG A 209 -4.56 8.73 6.80
CA ARG A 209 -4.71 9.20 5.44
C ARG A 209 -4.89 8.00 4.52
N PHE A 210 -6.06 7.92 3.89
CA PHE A 210 -6.38 6.93 2.87
C PHE A 210 -6.16 7.53 1.49
N VAL A 211 -5.35 6.86 0.66
CA VAL A 211 -5.05 7.29 -0.71
C VAL A 211 -5.29 6.15 -1.69
N ILE A 212 -6.11 6.39 -2.70
CA ILE A 212 -6.31 5.47 -3.81
C ILE A 212 -5.93 6.14 -5.14
N ASN A 213 -5.03 5.53 -5.89
CA ASN A 213 -4.43 6.10 -7.09
C ASN A 213 -4.23 5.03 -8.19
N PRO A 214 -3.95 5.39 -9.44
CA PRO A 214 -3.33 4.43 -10.36
C PRO A 214 -1.88 4.17 -9.93
N GLU A 215 -1.43 2.92 -10.00
CA GLU A 215 -0.09 2.54 -9.56
C GLU A 215 0.98 3.36 -10.29
N THR A 216 2.05 3.72 -9.57
CA THR A 216 3.20 4.51 -10.04
C THR A 216 2.86 5.94 -10.43
N ILE A 217 2.22 6.16 -11.58
CA ILE A 217 2.00 7.53 -12.08
C ILE A 217 1.07 8.32 -11.16
N GLY A 218 0.12 7.64 -10.51
CA GLY A 218 -0.80 8.27 -9.57
C GLY A 218 -0.17 8.63 -8.24
N SER A 219 0.65 7.74 -7.67
CA SER A 219 1.39 8.02 -6.43
C SER A 219 2.43 9.12 -6.66
N ILE A 220 3.14 9.12 -7.79
CA ILE A 220 4.07 10.18 -8.20
C ILE A 220 3.34 11.53 -8.31
N ALA A 221 2.20 11.56 -9.02
CA ALA A 221 1.39 12.77 -9.16
C ALA A 221 0.92 13.28 -7.79
N TYR A 222 0.38 12.39 -6.96
CA TYR A 222 -0.08 12.71 -5.62
C TYR A 222 1.03 13.30 -4.74
N ILE A 223 2.19 12.65 -4.70
CA ILE A 223 3.36 13.12 -3.95
C ILE A 223 3.80 14.49 -4.47
N SER A 224 3.86 14.70 -5.80
CA SER A 224 4.29 15.98 -6.37
C SER A 224 3.41 17.16 -5.94
N LYS A 225 2.12 16.91 -5.72
CA LYS A 225 1.17 17.94 -5.27
C LYS A 225 1.25 18.19 -3.76
N LYS A 226 1.61 17.17 -2.98
CA LYS A 226 1.46 17.14 -1.52
C LYS A 226 2.77 17.01 -0.75
N GLU A 227 3.92 17.04 -1.43
CA GLU A 227 5.23 16.71 -0.86
C GLU A 227 5.48 17.34 0.52
N LYS A 228 5.33 18.67 0.64
CA LYS A 228 5.57 19.40 1.89
C LYS A 228 4.65 18.93 3.03
N GLU A 229 3.38 18.65 2.73
CA GLU A 229 2.39 18.16 3.70
C GLU A 229 2.72 16.74 4.13
N LEU A 230 3.01 15.86 3.17
CA LEU A 230 3.35 14.45 3.42
C LEU A 230 4.60 14.33 4.29
N LYS A 231 5.70 15.00 3.92
CA LYS A 231 6.98 14.96 4.65
C LYS A 231 6.87 15.52 6.06
N LYS A 232 5.95 16.46 6.28
CA LYS A 232 5.71 17.05 7.60
C LYS A 232 4.90 16.14 8.51
N ASN A 233 3.88 15.47 7.99
CA ASN A 233 2.87 14.82 8.82
C ASN A 233 3.03 13.30 8.92
N ILE A 234 3.50 12.62 7.86
CA ILE A 234 3.51 11.15 7.80
C ILE A 234 4.66 10.60 8.67
N LEU A 235 4.31 9.70 9.59
CA LEU A 235 5.28 8.95 10.40
C LEU A 235 5.65 7.59 9.80
N GLY A 236 4.79 7.08 8.93
CA GLY A 236 4.92 5.80 8.25
C GLY A 236 3.58 5.38 7.65
N GLY A 237 3.52 4.18 7.10
CA GLY A 237 2.29 3.68 6.50
C GLY A 237 2.48 2.40 5.71
N ILE A 238 1.41 2.00 5.02
CA ILE A 238 1.33 0.75 4.27
C ILE A 238 0.70 0.95 2.89
N VAL A 239 1.27 0.26 1.89
CA VAL A 239 0.63 -0.02 0.60
C VAL A 239 -0.11 -1.36 0.70
N LEU A 240 -1.42 -1.37 0.42
CA LEU A 240 -2.28 -2.55 0.44
C LEU A 240 -2.34 -3.18 -0.97
N THR A 241 -1.94 -4.45 -1.09
CA THR A 241 -2.05 -5.20 -2.36
C THR A 241 -2.09 -6.71 -2.11
N CYS A 242 -2.74 -7.47 -2.99
CA CYS A 242 -2.70 -8.94 -2.97
C CYS A 242 -3.11 -9.57 -1.61
N LEU A 243 -4.19 -9.06 -1.01
CA LEU A 243 -4.66 -9.38 0.34
C LEU A 243 -5.76 -10.47 0.37
N GLY A 244 -6.04 -11.12 -0.74
CA GLY A 244 -7.04 -12.19 -0.82
C GLY A 244 -6.49 -13.59 -1.06
N GLY A 245 -5.28 -13.73 -1.59
CA GLY A 245 -4.77 -15.03 -1.99
C GLY A 245 -4.68 -16.09 -0.87
N PRO A 246 -4.42 -17.36 -1.23
CA PRO A 246 -4.58 -18.52 -0.34
C PRO A 246 -3.52 -18.62 0.78
N SER A 247 -2.48 -17.78 0.78
CA SER A 247 -1.40 -17.85 1.76
C SER A 247 -1.93 -17.73 3.19
N LYS A 248 -1.37 -18.56 4.09
CA LYS A 248 -1.78 -18.63 5.49
C LYS A 248 -1.47 -17.31 6.22
N LYS A 249 -0.24 -16.82 6.08
CA LYS A 249 0.27 -15.63 6.75
C LYS A 249 0.19 -14.39 5.86
N LEU A 250 0.08 -13.22 6.50
CA LEU A 250 0.39 -11.96 5.85
C LEU A 250 1.90 -11.85 5.62
N SER A 251 2.29 -11.06 4.64
CA SER A 251 3.65 -10.68 4.36
C SER A 251 3.79 -9.16 4.31
N TYR A 252 4.73 -8.64 5.09
CA TYR A 252 5.03 -7.22 5.18
C TYR A 252 6.43 -6.94 4.64
N LYS A 253 6.51 -6.16 3.56
CA LYS A 253 7.73 -5.57 3.05
C LYS A 253 8.04 -4.31 3.84
N LEU A 254 9.19 -4.30 4.50
CA LEU A 254 9.66 -3.19 5.33
C LEU A 254 9.79 -1.90 4.50
N SER A 255 9.69 -0.76 5.18
CA SER A 255 10.08 0.51 4.57
C SER A 255 11.59 0.65 4.42
N LYS A 256 12.04 1.66 3.68
CA LYS A 256 13.48 1.93 3.52
C LYS A 256 14.09 2.26 4.90
N ASN A 257 15.18 1.58 5.23
CA ASN A 257 15.86 1.57 6.55
C ASN A 257 15.16 0.78 7.67
N SER A 258 14.04 0.09 7.39
CA SER A 258 13.51 -0.97 8.24
C SER A 258 13.21 -0.56 9.70
N ASN A 259 12.84 0.71 9.93
CA ASN A 259 12.69 1.30 11.26
C ASN A 259 11.56 2.34 11.36
N SER A 260 10.60 2.34 10.42
CA SER A 260 9.38 3.14 10.58
C SER A 260 8.58 2.69 11.80
N ILE A 261 7.67 3.54 12.28
CA ILE A 261 6.73 3.18 13.36
C ILE A 261 5.92 1.92 13.01
N ILE A 262 5.60 1.76 11.73
CA ILE A 262 4.89 0.60 11.22
C ILE A 262 5.83 -0.61 11.11
N ASP A 263 7.09 -0.43 10.68
CA ASP A 263 8.05 -1.54 10.60
C ASP A 263 8.26 -2.22 11.94
N ARG A 264 8.39 -1.45 13.02
CA ARG A 264 8.58 -2.00 14.36
C ARG A 264 7.37 -2.80 14.83
N LEU A 265 6.17 -2.27 14.58
CA LEU A 265 4.91 -2.98 14.86
C LEU A 265 4.86 -4.34 14.15
N PHE A 266 5.17 -4.38 12.85
CA PHE A 266 5.13 -5.62 12.08
C PHE A 266 6.25 -6.59 12.46
N LYS A 267 7.46 -6.11 12.76
CA LYS A 267 8.60 -6.95 13.21
C LYS A 267 8.34 -7.65 14.53
N ASN A 268 7.55 -7.03 15.41
CA ASN A 268 7.19 -7.62 16.70
C ASN A 268 6.07 -8.67 16.59
N SER A 269 5.48 -8.86 15.42
CA SER A 269 4.44 -9.87 15.18
C SER A 269 5.03 -11.19 14.68
N SER A 270 4.76 -12.29 15.38
CA SER A 270 5.26 -13.64 15.04
C SER A 270 4.50 -14.31 13.87
N ASP A 271 3.34 -13.79 13.50
CA ASP A 271 2.46 -14.38 12.48
C ASP A 271 2.58 -13.72 11.09
N ILE A 272 3.65 -12.95 10.87
CA ILE A 272 3.85 -12.18 9.64
C ILE A 272 5.19 -12.54 9.00
N ARG A 273 5.18 -12.80 7.70
CA ARG A 273 6.39 -12.97 6.90
C ARG A 273 6.99 -11.59 6.58
N ILE A 274 8.12 -11.28 7.18
CA ILE A 274 8.87 -10.06 6.88
C ILE A 274 9.65 -10.23 5.57
N ARG A 275 9.62 -9.19 4.72
CA ARG A 275 10.45 -9.04 3.52
C ARG A 275 11.25 -7.75 3.61
N GLU A 276 12.52 -7.79 3.24
CA GLU A 276 13.35 -6.58 3.19
C GLU A 276 12.90 -5.62 2.08
N PHE A 277 13.17 -4.34 2.27
CA PHE A 277 12.89 -3.34 1.26
C PHE A 277 13.78 -3.54 0.02
N THR A 278 13.16 -3.49 -1.15
CA THR A 278 13.83 -3.41 -2.45
C THR A 278 13.10 -2.37 -3.32
N PRO A 279 13.81 -1.56 -4.12
CA PRO A 279 13.16 -0.61 -5.04
C PRO A 279 12.65 -1.29 -6.32
N PHE A 280 13.08 -2.53 -6.58
CA PHE A 280 12.58 -3.39 -7.64
C PHE A 280 11.57 -4.40 -7.08
N GLY A 281 10.64 -4.86 -7.92
CA GLY A 281 9.61 -5.82 -7.53
C GLY A 281 8.65 -5.26 -6.46
N GLY A 282 7.43 -4.92 -6.87
CA GLY A 282 6.42 -4.34 -5.98
C GLY A 282 5.70 -3.17 -6.59
N SER A 283 5.29 -2.24 -5.74
CA SER A 283 4.26 -1.26 -6.03
C SER A 283 4.72 0.17 -5.66
N ASP A 284 3.81 0.98 -5.15
CA ASP A 284 3.99 2.40 -4.83
C ASP A 284 4.96 2.66 -3.67
N GLU A 285 5.33 1.65 -2.87
CA GLU A 285 6.29 1.82 -1.79
C GLU A 285 7.64 2.32 -2.32
N ARG A 286 8.02 1.96 -3.55
CA ARG A 286 9.25 2.48 -4.17
C ARG A 286 9.22 4.01 -4.38
N GLN A 287 8.04 4.58 -4.64
CA GLN A 287 7.86 6.01 -4.85
C GLN A 287 7.93 6.76 -3.53
N TYR A 288 7.20 6.25 -2.53
CA TYR A 288 7.18 6.82 -1.18
C TYR A 288 8.55 6.76 -0.48
N ASN A 289 9.39 5.77 -0.80
CA ASN A 289 10.74 5.62 -0.22
C ASN A 289 11.86 6.13 -1.14
N SER A 290 11.53 6.87 -2.20
CA SER A 290 12.54 7.48 -3.07
C SER A 290 13.38 8.50 -2.28
N PRO A 291 14.67 8.72 -2.62
CA PRO A 291 15.60 9.49 -1.79
C PRO A 291 15.16 10.92 -1.44
N GLY A 292 14.45 11.60 -2.35
CA GLY A 292 13.94 12.96 -2.10
C GLY A 292 12.65 13.01 -1.28
N ILE A 293 11.96 11.88 -1.13
CA ILE A 293 10.62 11.78 -0.53
C ILE A 293 10.69 11.13 0.86
N ASP A 294 11.29 9.95 0.98
CA ASP A 294 11.61 9.23 2.23
C ASP A 294 10.49 9.18 3.30
N LEU A 295 9.28 8.80 2.90
CA LEU A 295 8.10 8.74 3.79
C LEU A 295 8.00 7.46 4.63
N LYS A 296 8.98 6.55 4.51
CA LYS A 296 9.08 5.33 5.33
C LYS A 296 7.81 4.45 5.29
N ILE A 297 7.38 4.13 4.07
CA ILE A 297 6.15 3.37 3.81
C ILE A 297 6.48 1.91 3.49
N GLY A 298 5.88 0.95 4.19
CA GLY A 298 5.98 -0.47 3.84
C GLY A 298 4.90 -0.92 2.87
N GLN A 299 4.86 -2.21 2.56
CA GLN A 299 3.83 -2.81 1.71
C GLN A 299 3.36 -4.13 2.31
N ILE A 300 2.05 -4.33 2.40
CA ILE A 300 1.44 -5.53 2.96
C ILE A 300 0.64 -6.31 1.93
N ALA A 301 0.84 -7.63 1.93
CA ALA A 301 0.15 -8.60 1.07
C ALA A 301 -0.14 -9.89 1.84
N ARG A 302 -0.99 -10.75 1.30
CA ARG A 302 -1.19 -12.13 1.77
C ARG A 302 -0.44 -13.10 0.86
N THR A 303 -0.83 -13.18 -0.40
CA THR A 303 -0.12 -13.95 -1.42
C THR A 303 0.56 -12.96 -2.35
N VAL A 304 1.85 -12.74 -2.15
CA VAL A 304 2.63 -11.66 -2.77
C VAL A 304 2.61 -11.79 -4.29
N TYR A 305 2.45 -10.66 -4.99
CA TYR A 305 2.61 -10.58 -6.45
C TYR A 305 3.86 -11.35 -6.93
N GLN A 306 3.78 -11.95 -8.12
CA GLN A 306 4.85 -12.77 -8.71
C GLN A 306 5.21 -14.07 -7.95
N GLU A 307 4.60 -14.36 -6.78
CA GLU A 307 4.79 -15.62 -6.04
C GLU A 307 3.66 -16.65 -6.28
N TYR A 308 2.74 -16.37 -7.21
CA TYR A 308 1.65 -17.28 -7.59
C TYR A 308 1.44 -17.27 -9.11
N PRO A 309 1.12 -18.43 -9.73
CA PRO A 309 0.99 -18.53 -11.19
C PRO A 309 -0.07 -17.60 -11.78
N GLU A 310 -1.20 -17.42 -11.11
CA GLU A 310 -2.36 -16.68 -11.62
C GLU A 310 -2.10 -15.18 -11.78
N TYR A 311 -1.05 -14.65 -11.13
CA TYR A 311 -0.68 -13.24 -11.17
C TYR A 311 -0.57 -12.71 -12.60
N HIS A 312 -1.22 -11.57 -12.87
CA HIS A 312 -1.29 -10.95 -14.20
C HIS A 312 -1.92 -11.86 -15.27
N THR A 313 -2.93 -12.65 -14.89
CA THR A 313 -3.71 -13.44 -15.85
C THR A 313 -5.20 -13.42 -15.51
N SER A 314 -6.03 -13.92 -16.43
CA SER A 314 -7.45 -14.13 -16.20
C SER A 314 -7.79 -15.15 -15.11
N LEU A 315 -6.81 -15.92 -14.63
CA LEU A 315 -7.00 -16.86 -13.52
C LEU A 315 -6.92 -16.16 -12.16
N ASP A 316 -6.46 -14.90 -12.10
CA ASP A 316 -6.58 -14.07 -10.90
C ASP A 316 -8.01 -13.56 -10.75
N ASP A 317 -8.90 -14.46 -10.36
CA ASP A 317 -10.34 -14.25 -10.28
C ASP A 317 -10.88 -14.29 -8.83
N LYS A 318 -12.20 -14.17 -8.69
CA LYS A 318 -12.87 -14.19 -7.38
C LYS A 318 -12.63 -15.50 -6.61
N ASN A 319 -12.47 -16.61 -7.32
CA ASN A 319 -12.27 -17.94 -6.73
C ASN A 319 -10.86 -18.05 -6.13
N PHE A 320 -9.86 -17.52 -6.84
CA PHE A 320 -8.49 -17.44 -6.35
C PHE A 320 -8.39 -16.49 -5.13
N MET A 321 -8.92 -15.27 -5.24
CA MET A 321 -8.81 -14.22 -4.20
C MET A 321 -9.64 -14.48 -2.94
N LYS A 322 -10.71 -15.30 -2.96
CA LYS A 322 -11.58 -15.61 -1.80
C LYS A 322 -11.93 -14.43 -0.86
N ILE A 323 -13.17 -13.95 -0.91
CA ILE A 323 -13.65 -12.84 -0.05
C ILE A 323 -13.35 -13.03 1.46
N ASP A 324 -13.39 -14.24 1.99
CA ASP A 324 -13.08 -14.49 3.41
C ASP A 324 -11.64 -14.12 3.77
N LYS A 325 -10.70 -14.29 2.83
CA LYS A 325 -9.29 -13.92 3.02
C LYS A 325 -9.08 -12.41 2.98
N VAL A 326 -9.86 -11.68 2.19
CA VAL A 326 -9.90 -10.21 2.21
C VAL A 326 -10.33 -9.72 3.61
N ILE A 327 -11.39 -10.31 4.17
CA ILE A 327 -11.88 -9.96 5.52
C ILE A 327 -10.84 -10.32 6.59
N ASP A 328 -10.27 -11.52 6.51
CA ASP A 328 -9.21 -11.98 7.43
C ASP A 328 -7.99 -11.06 7.39
N SER A 329 -7.51 -10.68 6.20
CA SER A 329 -6.41 -9.71 6.06
C SER A 329 -6.74 -8.37 6.72
N SER A 330 -7.95 -7.86 6.49
CA SER A 330 -8.41 -6.62 7.13
C SER A 330 -8.47 -6.75 8.66
N ASN A 331 -8.92 -7.87 9.20
CA ASN A 331 -8.95 -8.12 10.65
C ASN A 331 -7.54 -8.13 11.25
N GLN A 332 -6.60 -8.86 10.63
CA GLN A 332 -5.23 -8.95 11.10
C GLN A 332 -4.51 -7.60 11.05
N ILE A 333 -4.69 -6.84 9.95
CA ILE A 333 -4.14 -5.47 9.85
C ILE A 333 -4.77 -4.55 10.91
N MET A 334 -6.08 -4.67 11.14
CA MET A 334 -6.76 -3.86 12.17
C MET A 334 -6.27 -4.18 13.58
N ASN A 335 -5.95 -5.44 13.90
CA ASN A 335 -5.40 -5.81 15.19
C ASN A 335 -4.07 -5.10 15.45
N LEU A 336 -3.17 -5.09 14.46
CA LEU A 336 -1.90 -4.35 14.57
C LEU A 336 -2.13 -2.85 14.70
N ILE A 337 -3.10 -2.30 13.96
CA ILE A 337 -3.47 -0.87 14.10
C ILE A 337 -4.01 -0.57 15.50
N ASN A 338 -4.79 -1.47 16.11
CA ASN A 338 -5.23 -1.33 17.50
C ASN A 338 -4.05 -1.40 18.47
N ASP A 339 -3.08 -2.27 18.24
CA ASP A 339 -1.86 -2.33 19.06
C ASP A 339 -1.11 -1.00 19.00
N LEU A 340 -0.91 -0.45 17.80
CA LEU A 340 -0.32 0.88 17.60
C LEU A 340 -1.11 2.00 18.31
N GLU A 341 -2.43 1.97 18.22
CA GLU A 341 -3.31 2.97 18.85
C GLU A 341 -3.34 2.87 20.39
N ASN A 342 -2.89 1.75 20.96
CA ASN A 342 -2.80 1.53 22.40
C ASN A 342 -1.38 1.76 22.96
N GLN A 343 -0.38 1.94 22.10
CA GLN A 343 0.98 2.27 22.52
C GLN A 343 1.07 3.66 23.16
N THR A 344 2.08 3.82 24.02
CA THR A 344 2.34 5.07 24.73
C THR A 344 3.51 5.83 24.10
N PHE A 345 3.28 7.08 23.70
CA PHE A 345 4.31 7.94 23.10
C PHE A 345 4.57 9.16 23.98
N TYR A 346 5.82 9.62 23.97
CA TYR A 346 6.25 10.81 24.69
C TYR A 346 6.99 11.78 23.76
N ILE A 347 6.93 13.07 24.10
CA ILE A 347 7.78 14.12 23.53
C ILE A 347 8.69 14.70 24.61
N ASN A 348 9.98 14.85 24.31
CA ASN A 348 10.96 15.48 25.18
C ASN A 348 10.77 17.01 25.16
N LEU A 349 10.60 17.59 26.34
CA LEU A 349 10.40 19.03 26.56
C LEU A 349 11.72 19.81 26.63
N LYS A 350 12.85 19.10 26.67
CA LYS A 350 14.25 19.59 26.66
C LYS A 350 15.08 18.82 25.62
N PRO A 351 14.77 18.92 24.31
CA PRO A 351 15.36 18.07 23.28
C PRO A 351 16.77 18.50 22.82
N LYS A 352 17.26 19.67 23.24
CA LYS A 352 18.60 20.17 22.88
C LYS A 352 19.60 19.68 23.91
N CYS A 353 20.40 18.67 23.53
CA CYS A 353 21.29 17.93 24.43
C CYS A 353 20.54 17.23 25.58
N GLU A 354 21.26 16.67 26.55
CA GLU A 354 20.64 16.11 27.76
C GLU A 354 20.27 17.21 28.77
N PRO A 355 19.14 17.08 29.49
CA PRO A 355 18.84 17.97 30.60
C PRO A 355 19.78 17.70 31.78
N GLN A 356 20.16 18.74 32.52
CA GLN A 356 20.93 18.58 33.76
C GLN A 356 20.07 17.93 34.87
N LEU A 357 20.04 16.60 34.90
CA LEU A 357 19.17 15.79 35.77
C LEU A 357 19.48 15.93 37.27
N GLY A 358 20.75 16.19 37.64
CA GLY A 358 21.17 16.37 39.04
C GLY A 358 20.45 17.52 39.75
N ARG A 359 20.09 18.60 39.05
CA ARG A 359 19.28 19.72 39.61
C ARG A 359 17.86 19.30 40.03
N ARG A 360 17.43 18.10 39.66
CA ARG A 360 16.11 17.53 39.94
C ARG A 360 16.20 16.30 40.83
N ASN A 361 17.38 16.01 41.39
CA ASN A 361 17.68 14.78 42.13
C ASN A 361 17.43 13.50 41.31
N LEU A 362 17.55 13.56 39.98
CA LEU A 362 17.34 12.44 39.07
C LEU A 362 18.65 11.85 38.53
N TYR A 363 19.79 12.25 39.09
CA TYR A 363 21.10 11.76 38.71
C TYR A 363 22.09 11.95 39.87
N PRO A 364 23.06 11.03 40.07
CA PRO A 364 24.06 11.17 41.12
C PRO A 364 24.90 12.45 40.96
N ASN A 365 25.10 13.18 42.06
CA ASN A 365 25.96 14.37 42.09
C ASN A 365 27.44 14.03 42.28
N ILE A 366 27.76 12.77 42.65
CA ILE A 366 29.11 12.25 42.82
C ILE A 366 29.23 10.99 41.97
N ASN A 367 30.28 10.90 41.15
CA ASN A 367 30.55 9.76 40.27
C ASN A 367 31.99 9.27 40.51
N SER A 368 32.13 8.04 40.98
CA SER A 368 33.41 7.38 41.28
C SER A 368 33.34 5.91 40.90
N LYS A 369 34.50 5.23 40.74
CA LYS A 369 34.52 3.78 40.48
C LYS A 369 33.80 2.96 41.57
N LEU A 370 33.81 3.43 42.81
CA LEU A 370 33.15 2.80 43.96
C LEU A 370 31.62 3.02 43.95
N THR A 371 31.16 4.21 43.56
CA THR A 371 29.72 4.54 43.46
C THR A 371 29.06 4.01 42.18
N ARG A 372 29.83 3.47 41.24
CA ARG A 372 29.31 2.77 40.05
C ARG A 372 28.70 1.41 40.37
N GLU A 373 28.99 0.83 41.54
CA GLU A 373 28.53 -0.50 41.94
C GLU A 373 27.29 -0.45 42.85
N GLU A 374 26.96 0.72 43.42
CA GLU A 374 25.90 0.90 44.41
C GLU A 374 24.68 1.67 43.89
N LYS A 375 23.51 1.37 44.48
CA LYS A 375 22.17 1.89 44.15
C LYS A 375 22.09 3.42 44.32
N SER A 376 21.18 4.09 43.61
CA SER A 376 20.91 5.53 43.80
C SER A 376 20.33 5.84 45.18
N ASN A 377 20.54 7.08 45.62
CA ASN A 377 20.19 7.62 46.95
C ASN A 377 18.71 7.55 47.35
N ASP A 378 17.80 7.05 46.51
CA ASP A 378 16.36 7.06 46.71
C ASP A 378 15.71 5.69 46.96
N ASN A 379 16.50 4.60 47.06
CA ASN A 379 16.05 3.26 47.45
C ASN A 379 14.87 2.67 46.66
N LEU A 380 14.55 3.20 45.48
CA LEU A 380 13.52 2.70 44.58
C LEU A 380 14.12 2.55 43.18
N ILE A 381 14.04 1.33 42.63
CA ILE A 381 14.64 0.91 41.34
C ILE A 381 16.17 0.89 41.44
N ASP A 382 16.87 -0.05 40.78
CA ASP A 382 18.34 0.06 40.69
C ASP A 382 18.64 1.41 40.04
N GLY A 383 19.22 2.35 40.79
CA GLY A 383 19.50 3.70 40.32
C GLY A 383 20.20 3.78 38.99
N ARG A 384 20.97 2.75 38.63
CA ARG A 384 21.63 2.64 37.34
C ARG A 384 20.64 2.30 36.23
N GLU A 385 19.68 1.41 36.47
CA GLU A 385 18.60 1.12 35.51
C GLU A 385 17.68 2.33 35.34
N PHE A 386 17.33 3.03 36.42
CA PHE A 386 16.58 4.29 36.36
C PHE A 386 17.31 5.34 35.52
N ASN A 387 18.60 5.60 35.80
CA ASN A 387 19.39 6.58 35.06
C ASN A 387 19.56 6.19 33.59
N LYS A 388 19.89 4.92 33.31
CA LYS A 388 20.05 4.39 31.96
C LYS A 388 18.76 4.54 31.16
N PHE A 389 17.63 4.14 31.73
CA PHE A 389 16.37 4.26 31.01
C PHE A 389 15.87 5.70 30.92
N SER A 390 16.17 6.56 31.89
CA SER A 390 15.90 8.00 31.78
C SER A 390 16.58 8.59 30.55
N MET A 391 17.87 8.27 30.35
CA MET A 391 18.63 8.72 29.18
C MET A 391 18.07 8.16 27.87
N ILE A 392 17.72 6.88 27.84
CA ILE A 392 17.06 6.24 26.68
C ILE A 392 15.73 6.95 26.37
N LEU A 393 14.86 7.08 27.36
CA LEU A 393 13.53 7.64 27.17
C LEU A 393 13.61 9.11 26.74
N LEU A 394 14.47 9.93 27.35
CA LEU A 394 14.67 11.32 26.93
C LEU A 394 15.19 11.43 25.48
N ASN A 395 16.11 10.55 25.08
CA ASN A 395 16.69 10.57 23.74
C ASN A 395 15.69 10.14 22.66
N TYR A 396 14.89 9.10 22.93
CA TYR A 396 13.95 8.52 21.96
C TYR A 396 12.54 9.14 22.00
N SER A 397 12.25 10.03 22.96
CA SER A 397 10.96 10.75 23.05
C SER A 397 10.85 11.87 22.01
N ASP A 398 10.92 11.55 20.72
CA ASP A 398 10.63 12.46 19.61
C ASP A 398 9.19 12.30 19.09
N GLY A 399 8.38 11.49 19.78
CA GLY A 399 7.02 11.13 19.42
C GLY A 399 6.89 10.02 18.38
N THR A 400 8.00 9.42 17.93
CA THR A 400 8.00 8.34 16.94
C THR A 400 8.25 6.96 17.54
N TYR A 401 8.99 6.86 18.65
CA TYR A 401 9.16 5.63 19.42
C TYR A 401 8.15 5.54 20.56
N SER A 402 7.50 4.37 20.69
CA SER A 402 6.65 4.10 21.84
C SER A 402 7.46 3.62 23.04
N LEU A 403 6.88 3.71 24.23
CA LEU A 403 7.47 3.13 25.43
C LEU A 403 7.66 1.62 25.26
N GLU A 404 6.70 0.96 24.61
CA GLU A 404 6.71 -0.46 24.28
C GLU A 404 7.85 -0.83 23.31
N ASP A 405 8.12 0.02 22.30
CA ASP A 405 9.29 -0.14 21.41
C ASP A 405 10.59 -0.13 22.20
N LEU A 406 10.73 0.79 23.17
CA LEU A 406 11.95 0.95 23.97
C LEU A 406 12.13 -0.20 24.96
N VAL A 407 11.05 -0.64 25.61
CA VAL A 407 11.00 -1.82 26.48
C VAL A 407 11.49 -3.05 25.73
N SER A 408 10.95 -3.30 24.53
CA SER A 408 11.37 -4.42 23.68
C SER A 408 12.83 -4.28 23.23
N LYS A 409 13.22 -3.11 22.71
CA LYS A 409 14.56 -2.87 22.14
C LYS A 409 15.68 -2.98 23.17
N PHE A 410 15.48 -2.43 24.37
CA PHE A 410 16.50 -2.36 25.41
C PHE A 410 16.35 -3.45 26.49
N LYS A 411 15.35 -4.35 26.35
CA LYS A 411 15.06 -5.45 27.28
C LYS A 411 14.86 -4.94 28.71
N ILE A 412 14.04 -3.90 28.85
CA ILE A 412 13.71 -3.27 30.13
C ILE A 412 12.31 -3.72 30.52
N ASP A 413 12.06 -3.96 31.81
CA ASP A 413 10.72 -4.34 32.23
C ASP A 413 9.73 -3.15 32.16
N MET A 414 8.47 -3.45 31.86
CA MET A 414 7.45 -2.42 31.65
C MET A 414 7.14 -1.62 32.93
N ASN A 415 7.33 -2.19 34.12
CA ASN A 415 7.05 -1.51 35.39
C ASN A 415 8.09 -0.42 35.66
N THR A 416 9.38 -0.75 35.51
CA THR A 416 10.49 0.20 35.56
C THR A 416 10.32 1.29 34.50
N ALA A 417 9.95 0.91 33.27
CA ALA A 417 9.75 1.86 32.20
C ALA A 417 8.63 2.89 32.51
N ASN A 418 7.51 2.42 33.07
CA ASN A 418 6.42 3.28 33.51
C ASN A 418 6.83 4.18 34.68
N ALA A 419 7.54 3.65 35.68
CA ALA A 419 7.99 4.42 36.83
C ALA A 419 8.94 5.56 36.41
N VAL A 420 9.91 5.28 35.54
CA VAL A 420 10.80 6.31 34.97
C VAL A 420 10.01 7.36 34.21
N ALA A 421 9.07 6.95 33.35
CA ALA A 421 8.25 7.88 32.59
C ALA A 421 7.44 8.82 33.49
N GLN A 422 6.83 8.29 34.56
CA GLN A 422 6.09 9.08 35.56
C GLN A 422 6.99 10.11 36.24
N VAL A 423 8.22 9.73 36.64
CA VAL A 423 9.17 10.64 37.28
C VAL A 423 9.61 11.75 36.32
N LEU A 424 9.91 11.42 35.07
CA LEU A 424 10.30 12.40 34.05
C LEU A 424 9.14 13.36 33.68
N GLU A 425 7.91 12.84 33.60
CA GLU A 425 6.72 13.66 33.32
C GLU A 425 6.40 14.62 34.48
N LYS A 426 6.45 14.13 35.74
CA LYS A 426 6.30 14.96 36.94
C LYS A 426 7.32 16.11 36.99
N ASN A 427 8.54 15.85 36.51
CA ASN A 427 9.62 16.83 36.43
C ASN A 427 9.58 17.71 35.17
N LYS A 428 8.53 17.61 34.35
CA LYS A 428 8.33 18.38 33.11
C LYS A 428 9.50 18.21 32.12
N LEU A 429 10.07 17.01 32.06
CA LEU A 429 11.11 16.64 31.10
C LEU A 429 10.54 15.96 29.86
N ILE A 430 9.45 15.21 30.01
CA ILE A 430 8.68 14.63 28.91
C ILE A 430 7.19 14.97 29.06
N LYS A 431 6.43 14.78 28.00
CA LYS A 431 4.97 14.87 27.99
C LYS A 431 4.38 13.72 27.18
N LYS A 432 3.39 13.02 27.73
CA LYS A 432 2.62 12.01 26.99
C LYS A 432 1.84 12.65 25.83
N LEU A 433 1.88 12.01 24.66
CA LEU A 433 1.24 12.49 23.42
C LEU A 433 -0.21 12.03 23.25
#